data_AF-A0A962T525-F1
#
_entry.id   AF-A0A962T525-F1
#
_cell.length_a   1.000
_cell.length_b   1.000
_cell.length_c   1.000
_cell.angle_alpha   90.00
_cell.angle_beta   90.00
_cell.angle_gamma   90.00
#
_symmetry.space_group_name_H-M   'P 1'
#
loop_
_entity.id
_entity.type
_entity.pdbx_description
1 polymer ?
#
loop_
_entity_poly.entity_id
_entity_poly.type
_entity_poly.pdbx_seq_one_letter_code
_entity_poly.pdbx_strand_id
1 'polypeptide(L)'
;MWFKNLSLFRLVEPLPLSIDALTTRLEQRAFQPCPSHQPSTAGWTPPLGRKAHDQVHAVAGRWLVCLRTEEKVLPPIVINQALAERIALIEDEQRRPVRRREKLDLRDQLVQELLPRALTRSRLGYAYLDLPAGWLVVDSASPRGVEEMTGTLRETLGSLSIAPPSVRRSPAVVMTAWLLEGRAPVGFALGDSCELREGSETGSVVRCRGQDLTGDEIRAHLEA
;
A
#
# COMPACT_ATOMS: atom_id res chain seq x y z
N MET A 1 -9.74 11.57 11.37
CA MET A 1 -8.77 10.46 11.16
C MET A 1 -7.47 11.09 10.72
N TRP A 2 -6.33 10.62 11.23
CA TRP A 2 -5.00 11.13 10.86
C TRP A 2 -4.26 10.09 10.03
N PHE A 3 -3.50 10.53 9.02
CA PHE A 3 -2.67 9.65 8.22
C PHE A 3 -1.61 9.02 9.12
N LYS A 4 -1.37 7.73 8.94
CA LYS A 4 -0.35 7.00 9.70
C LYS A 4 0.95 6.88 8.93
N ASN A 5 0.90 6.99 7.61
CA ASN A 5 2.04 6.90 6.71
C ASN A 5 1.91 7.96 5.61
N LEU A 6 3.02 8.25 4.93
CA LEU A 6 3.05 9.20 3.82
C LEU A 6 3.90 8.64 2.68
N SER A 7 3.25 8.32 1.56
CA SER A 7 3.89 8.16 0.26
C SER A 7 3.61 9.39 -0.59
N LEU A 8 4.66 10.12 -0.94
CA LEU A 8 4.58 11.44 -1.58
C LEU A 8 4.88 11.34 -3.06
N PHE A 9 4.06 12.02 -3.87
CA PHE A 9 4.23 12.15 -5.31
C PHE A 9 4.01 13.59 -5.76
N ARG A 10 4.83 14.04 -6.72
CA ARG A 10 4.62 15.29 -7.46
C ARG A 10 3.70 15.02 -8.64
N LEU A 11 2.74 15.92 -8.85
CA LEU A 11 2.03 16.03 -10.12
C LEU A 11 3.00 16.62 -11.14
N VAL A 12 3.37 15.83 -12.16
CA VAL A 12 4.33 16.24 -13.20
C VAL A 12 3.68 17.24 -14.15
N GLU A 13 2.41 17.03 -14.44
CA GLU A 13 1.58 17.94 -15.22
C GLU A 13 0.48 18.51 -14.31
N PRO A 14 0.08 19.79 -14.51
CA PRO A 14 -1.09 20.31 -13.83
C PRO A 14 -2.29 19.42 -14.13
N LEU A 15 -3.10 19.15 -13.11
CA LEU A 15 -4.35 18.43 -13.27
C LEU A 15 -5.47 19.48 -13.38
N PRO A 16 -5.91 19.89 -14.60
CA PRO A 16 -7.00 20.85 -14.77
C PRO A 16 -8.33 20.15 -14.48
N LEU A 17 -8.54 19.84 -13.21
CA LEU A 17 -9.71 19.14 -12.72
C LEU A 17 -10.50 20.11 -11.84
N SER A 18 -11.82 20.15 -12.00
CA SER A 18 -12.72 20.77 -11.03
C SER A 18 -13.17 19.74 -10.00
N ILE A 19 -13.63 20.20 -8.84
CA ILE A 19 -14.16 19.31 -7.81
C ILE A 19 -15.37 18.51 -8.31
N ASP A 20 -16.25 19.15 -9.08
CA ASP A 20 -17.44 18.50 -9.64
C ASP A 20 -17.06 17.42 -10.66
N ALA A 21 -16.08 17.72 -11.52
CA ALA A 21 -15.56 16.75 -12.49
C ALA A 21 -14.90 15.56 -11.79
N LEU A 22 -14.13 15.80 -10.72
CA LEU A 22 -13.56 14.72 -9.91
C LEU A 22 -14.66 13.87 -9.28
N THR A 23 -15.62 14.51 -8.62
CA THR A 23 -16.72 13.82 -7.93
C THR A 23 -17.48 12.91 -8.89
N THR A 24 -17.85 13.42 -10.06
CA THR A 24 -18.53 12.66 -11.11
C THR A 24 -17.73 11.43 -11.55
N ARG A 25 -16.41 11.58 -11.75
CA ARG A 25 -15.54 10.47 -12.14
C ARG A 25 -15.39 9.42 -11.02
N LEU A 26 -15.29 9.86 -9.77
CA LEU A 26 -15.24 8.93 -8.62
C LEU A 26 -16.56 8.16 -8.47
N GLU A 27 -17.71 8.81 -8.69
CA GLU A 27 -19.02 8.16 -8.63
C GLU A 27 -19.18 7.06 -9.69
N GLN A 28 -18.64 7.24 -10.89
CA GLN A 28 -18.62 6.20 -11.94
C GLN A 28 -17.89 4.94 -11.50
N ARG A 29 -16.99 5.05 -10.53
CA ARG A 29 -16.24 3.93 -9.94
C ARG A 29 -16.46 3.83 -8.43
N ALA A 30 -17.67 4.18 -7.98
CA ALA A 30 -18.07 4.02 -6.60
C ALA A 30 -17.94 2.54 -6.18
N PHE A 31 -17.60 2.33 -4.91
CA PHE A 31 -17.41 1.01 -4.34
C PHE A 31 -18.67 0.15 -4.51
N GLN A 32 -18.46 -1.06 -5.05
CA GLN A 32 -19.45 -2.12 -5.07
C GLN A 32 -18.95 -3.32 -4.26
N PRO A 33 -19.83 -3.98 -3.49
CA PRO A 33 -19.47 -5.19 -2.75
C PRO A 33 -18.83 -6.25 -3.64
N CYS A 34 -17.84 -6.95 -3.10
CA CYS A 34 -17.07 -7.96 -3.83
C CYS A 34 -17.96 -9.14 -4.24
N PRO A 35 -18.13 -9.41 -5.56
CA PRO A 35 -18.90 -10.54 -6.04
C PRO A 35 -18.37 -11.87 -5.49
N SER A 36 -19.25 -12.87 -5.37
CA SER A 36 -18.90 -14.19 -4.84
C SER A 36 -17.79 -14.90 -5.61
N HIS A 37 -17.64 -14.62 -6.90
CA HIS A 37 -16.66 -15.25 -7.80
C HIS A 37 -15.37 -14.43 -7.97
N GLN A 38 -15.26 -13.25 -7.34
CA GLN A 38 -14.07 -12.41 -7.45
C GLN A 38 -13.27 -12.45 -6.14
N PRO A 39 -11.93 -12.49 -6.21
CA PRO A 39 -11.09 -12.50 -5.01
C PRO A 39 -11.04 -11.14 -4.31
N SER A 40 -11.18 -10.05 -5.05
CA SER A 40 -11.19 -8.70 -4.48
C SER A 40 -11.84 -7.69 -5.41
N THR A 41 -12.43 -6.63 -4.84
CA THR A 41 -12.87 -5.44 -5.56
C THR A 41 -12.36 -4.18 -4.86
N ALA A 42 -12.18 -3.11 -5.63
CA ALA A 42 -11.83 -1.79 -5.10
C ALA A 42 -12.71 -0.72 -5.76
N GLY A 43 -13.07 0.31 -5.00
CA GLY A 43 -13.83 1.45 -5.52
C GLY A 43 -13.94 2.59 -4.52
N TRP A 44 -14.41 3.73 -5.01
CA TRP A 44 -14.43 4.98 -4.24
C TRP A 44 -15.53 5.00 -3.20
N THR A 45 -15.22 5.55 -2.03
CA THR A 45 -16.18 5.73 -0.95
C THR A 45 -15.99 7.09 -0.27
N PRO A 46 -17.04 7.68 0.32
CA PRO A 46 -16.92 8.94 1.03
C PRO A 46 -15.86 8.91 2.14
N PRO A 47 -14.89 9.86 2.15
CA PRO A 47 -13.75 9.83 3.07
C PRO A 47 -14.12 10.17 4.52
N LEU A 48 -15.26 10.83 4.75
CA LEU A 48 -15.74 11.21 6.08
C LEU A 48 -16.62 10.13 6.75
N GLY A 49 -16.68 8.94 6.17
CA GLY A 49 -17.38 7.78 6.72
C GLY A 49 -18.82 7.64 6.24
N ARG A 50 -19.55 6.70 6.86
CA ARG A 50 -20.82 6.15 6.33
C ARG A 50 -21.97 7.16 6.20
N LYS A 51 -21.91 8.29 6.91
CA LYS A 51 -22.94 9.34 6.87
C LYS A 51 -22.63 10.44 5.86
N ALA A 52 -21.42 10.45 5.30
CA ALA A 52 -21.06 11.39 4.27
C ALA A 52 -21.52 10.86 2.91
N HIS A 53 -22.00 11.76 2.07
CA HIS A 53 -22.44 11.46 0.71
C HIS A 53 -21.36 11.83 -0.32
N ASP A 54 -20.57 12.86 -0.02
CA ASP A 54 -19.58 13.40 -0.94
C ASP A 54 -18.39 12.44 -1.09
N GLN A 55 -18.08 12.05 -2.33
CA GLN A 55 -16.92 11.20 -2.66
C GLN A 55 -15.57 11.93 -2.45
N VAL A 56 -15.61 13.26 -2.44
CA VAL A 56 -14.45 14.12 -2.23
C VAL A 56 -14.72 15.01 -1.03
N HIS A 57 -13.77 15.08 -0.10
CA HIS A 57 -13.78 16.14 0.91
C HIS A 57 -12.74 17.20 0.56
N ALA A 58 -13.20 18.39 0.17
CA ALA A 58 -12.34 19.48 -0.26
C ALA A 58 -12.24 20.60 0.78
N VAL A 59 -11.02 21.01 1.09
CA VAL A 59 -10.73 22.13 1.99
C VAL A 59 -9.54 22.92 1.43
N ALA A 60 -9.72 24.22 1.18
CA ALA A 60 -8.64 25.12 0.74
C ALA A 60 -7.79 24.58 -0.44
N GLY A 61 -8.45 24.01 -1.47
CA GLY A 61 -7.78 23.45 -2.65
C GLY A 61 -7.14 22.07 -2.45
N ARG A 62 -7.33 21.45 -1.28
CA ARG A 62 -6.86 20.10 -0.97
C ARG A 62 -8.02 19.14 -0.93
N TRP A 63 -7.92 18.06 -1.68
CA TRP A 63 -9.02 17.13 -1.91
C TRP A 63 -8.68 15.77 -1.37
N LEU A 64 -9.37 15.36 -0.32
CA LEU A 64 -9.26 14.04 0.28
C LEU A 64 -10.21 13.08 -0.43
N VAL A 65 -9.70 11.91 -0.79
CA VAL A 65 -10.44 10.79 -1.37
C VAL A 65 -10.19 9.52 -0.56
N CYS A 66 -11.12 8.58 -0.61
CA CYS A 66 -10.99 7.29 0.06
C CYS A 66 -11.31 6.14 -0.88
N LEU A 67 -10.38 5.19 -0.96
CA LEU A 67 -10.55 3.95 -1.69
C LEU A 67 -10.93 2.85 -0.69
N ARG A 68 -12.04 2.18 -0.95
CA ARG A 68 -12.41 0.96 -0.22
C ARG A 68 -12.03 -0.25 -1.07
N THR A 69 -11.21 -1.12 -0.48
CA THR A 69 -10.91 -2.43 -1.06
C THR A 69 -11.57 -3.50 -0.20
N GLU A 70 -12.30 -4.41 -0.85
CA GLU A 70 -12.87 -5.58 -0.22
C GLU A 70 -12.23 -6.83 -0.83
N GLU A 71 -11.76 -7.74 0.02
CA GLU A 71 -11.10 -8.98 -0.42
C GLU A 71 -11.73 -10.19 0.28
N LYS A 72 -11.79 -11.30 -0.45
CA LYS A 72 -12.20 -12.60 0.07
C LYS A 72 -11.03 -13.19 0.86
N VAL A 73 -11.27 -13.44 2.14
CA VAL A 73 -10.29 -14.05 3.03
C VAL A 73 -10.36 -15.57 2.82
N LEU A 74 -9.42 -16.07 2.02
CA LEU A 74 -9.22 -17.50 1.82
C LEU A 74 -7.81 -17.87 2.31
N PRO A 75 -7.65 -18.29 3.58
CA PRO A 75 -6.35 -18.59 4.14
C PRO A 75 -5.65 -19.72 3.37
N PRO A 76 -4.35 -19.59 3.04
CA PRO A 76 -3.61 -20.61 2.30
C PRO A 76 -3.65 -22.00 2.96
N ILE A 77 -3.73 -22.04 4.29
CA ILE A 77 -3.84 -23.29 5.07
C ILE A 77 -5.11 -24.08 4.72
N VAL A 78 -6.25 -23.39 4.54
CA VAL A 78 -7.54 -24.02 4.19
C VAL A 78 -7.47 -24.60 2.78
N ILE A 79 -6.89 -23.85 1.84
CA ILE A 79 -6.71 -24.32 0.44
C ILE A 79 -5.79 -25.55 0.42
N ASN A 80 -4.68 -25.49 1.15
CA ASN A 80 -3.70 -26.59 1.16
C ASN A 80 -4.27 -27.86 1.78
N GLN A 81 -5.08 -27.74 2.84
CA GLN A 81 -5.77 -28.88 3.45
C GLN A 81 -6.79 -29.50 2.48
N ALA A 82 -7.68 -28.71 1.89
CA ALA A 82 -8.65 -29.19 0.91
C ALA A 82 -7.98 -29.83 -0.32
N LEU A 83 -6.85 -29.25 -0.77
CA LEU A 83 -6.06 -29.80 -1.87
C LEU A 83 -5.44 -31.15 -1.50
N ALA A 84 -4.90 -31.30 -0.30
CA ALA A 84 -4.33 -32.56 0.17
C ALA A 84 -5.38 -33.66 0.25
N GLU A 85 -6.58 -33.35 0.78
CA GLU A 85 -7.71 -34.28 0.83
C GLU A 85 -8.15 -34.71 -0.58
N ARG A 86 -8.26 -33.76 -1.53
CA ARG A 86 -8.62 -34.06 -2.93
C ARG A 86 -7.57 -34.90 -3.65
N ILE A 87 -6.28 -34.62 -3.41
CA ILE A 87 -5.17 -35.42 -3.95
C ILE A 87 -5.25 -36.84 -3.42
N ALA A 88 -5.42 -37.03 -2.11
CA ALA A 88 -5.50 -38.36 -1.51
C ALA A 88 -6.62 -39.22 -2.10
N LEU A 89 -7.80 -38.62 -2.34
CA LEU A 89 -8.92 -39.31 -3.01
C LEU A 89 -8.55 -39.76 -4.44
N ILE A 90 -7.93 -38.89 -5.24
CA ILE A 90 -7.53 -39.22 -6.61
C ILE A 90 -6.44 -40.30 -6.63
N GLU A 91 -5.48 -40.24 -5.71
CA GLU A 91 -4.39 -41.23 -5.62
C GLU A 91 -4.90 -42.62 -5.20
N ASP A 92 -5.90 -42.68 -4.31
CA ASP A 92 -6.55 -43.93 -3.90
C ASP A 92 -7.37 -44.55 -5.05
N GLU A 93 -8.19 -43.74 -5.73
CA GLU A 93 -9.05 -44.20 -6.83
C GLU A 93 -8.24 -44.63 -8.07
N GLN A 94 -7.24 -43.85 -8.47
CA GLN A 94 -6.51 -44.04 -9.72
C GLN A 94 -5.20 -44.81 -9.54
N ARG A 95 -4.82 -45.14 -8.29
CA ARG A 95 -3.57 -45.82 -7.92
C ARG A 95 -2.32 -45.22 -8.58
N ARG A 96 -2.33 -43.89 -8.76
CA ARG A 96 -1.24 -43.12 -9.34
C ARG A 96 -1.04 -41.82 -8.58
N PRO A 97 0.19 -41.28 -8.53
CA PRO A 97 0.40 -39.96 -7.95
C PRO A 97 -0.18 -38.85 -8.84
N VAL A 98 -0.71 -37.80 -8.21
CA VAL A 98 -1.16 -36.59 -8.91
C VAL A 98 0.05 -35.76 -9.36
N ARG A 99 0.12 -35.41 -10.65
CA ARG A 99 1.28 -34.67 -11.20
C ARG A 99 1.19 -33.18 -10.89
N ARG A 100 2.33 -32.47 -10.97
CA ARG A 100 2.42 -31.03 -10.64
C ARG A 100 1.37 -30.16 -11.35
N ARG A 101 1.15 -30.39 -12.65
CA ARG A 101 0.17 -29.62 -13.44
C ARG A 101 -1.26 -29.82 -12.92
N GLU A 102 -1.63 -31.08 -12.71
CA GLU A 102 -2.94 -31.45 -12.17
C GLU A 102 -3.15 -30.89 -10.75
N LYS A 103 -2.11 -30.85 -9.90
CA LYS A 103 -2.20 -30.18 -8.58
C LYS A 103 -2.49 -28.68 -8.69
N LEU A 104 -1.94 -27.99 -9.69
CA LEU A 104 -2.21 -26.57 -9.92
C LEU A 104 -3.65 -26.36 -10.38
N ASP A 105 -4.09 -27.16 -11.35
CA ASP A 105 -5.47 -27.10 -11.87
C ASP A 105 -6.50 -27.39 -10.75
N LEU A 106 -6.24 -28.39 -9.92
CA LEU A 106 -7.07 -28.71 -8.74
C LEU A 106 -7.08 -27.58 -7.72
N ARG A 107 -5.94 -26.92 -7.49
CA ARG A 107 -5.86 -25.78 -6.58
C ARG A 107 -6.72 -24.63 -7.07
N ASP A 108 -6.65 -24.31 -8.37
CA ASP A 108 -7.43 -23.21 -8.95
C ASP A 108 -8.93 -23.50 -8.92
N GLN A 109 -9.34 -24.75 -9.19
CA GLN A 109 -10.71 -25.22 -9.03
C GLN A 109 -11.20 -25.05 -7.59
N LEU A 110 -10.41 -25.51 -6.60
CA LEU A 110 -10.74 -25.36 -5.18
C LEU A 110 -10.87 -23.90 -4.77
N VAL A 111 -10.03 -23.00 -5.30
CA VAL A 111 -10.17 -21.56 -5.04
C VAL A 111 -11.53 -21.07 -5.56
N GLN A 112 -11.91 -21.41 -6.78
CA GLN A 112 -13.20 -21.00 -7.35
C GLN A 112 -14.40 -21.57 -6.57
N GLU A 113 -14.29 -22.81 -6.08
CA GLU A 113 -15.33 -23.45 -5.26
C GLU A 113 -15.46 -22.82 -3.87
N LEU A 114 -14.34 -22.40 -3.27
CA LEU A 114 -14.32 -21.85 -1.91
C LEU A 114 -14.55 -20.33 -1.86
N LEU A 115 -14.30 -19.60 -2.94
CA LEU A 115 -14.48 -18.15 -3.04
C LEU A 115 -15.89 -17.67 -2.61
N PRO A 116 -17.00 -18.29 -3.05
CA PRO A 116 -18.35 -17.89 -2.63
C PRO A 116 -18.60 -18.02 -1.12
N ARG A 117 -17.87 -18.93 -0.46
CA ARG A 117 -17.99 -19.21 0.99
C ARG A 117 -17.01 -18.40 1.82
N ALA A 118 -16.04 -17.74 1.19
CA ALA A 118 -15.02 -16.97 1.88
C ALA A 118 -15.62 -15.70 2.52
N LEU A 119 -15.20 -15.44 3.75
CA LEU A 119 -15.53 -14.20 4.46
C LEU A 119 -14.91 -13.00 3.73
N THR A 120 -15.56 -11.85 3.76
CA THR A 120 -15.00 -10.62 3.19
C THR A 120 -14.30 -9.79 4.26
N ARG A 121 -13.17 -9.19 3.90
CA ARG A 121 -12.48 -8.18 4.70
C ARG A 121 -12.40 -6.89 3.91
N SER A 122 -12.86 -5.79 4.50
CA SER A 122 -12.74 -4.46 3.91
C SER A 122 -11.60 -3.68 4.54
N ARG A 123 -10.86 -2.94 3.72
CA ARG A 123 -9.90 -1.93 4.15
C ARG A 123 -10.17 -0.60 3.45
N LEU A 124 -9.80 0.47 4.12
CA LEU A 124 -9.87 1.83 3.60
C LEU A 124 -8.46 2.36 3.39
N GLY A 125 -8.19 2.86 2.20
CA GLY A 125 -7.00 3.63 1.87
C GLY A 125 -7.38 5.09 1.65
N TYR A 126 -6.53 6.01 2.07
CA TYR A 126 -6.76 7.44 1.92
C TYR A 126 -5.66 8.07 1.08
N ALA A 127 -6.05 9.07 0.29
CA ALA A 127 -5.11 9.93 -0.38
C ALA A 127 -5.68 11.34 -0.43
N TYR A 128 -4.80 12.35 -0.44
CA TYR A 128 -5.23 13.70 -0.78
C TYR A 128 -4.40 14.28 -1.92
N LEU A 129 -5.08 15.11 -2.72
CA LEU A 129 -4.51 15.90 -3.80
C LEU A 129 -4.40 17.34 -3.30
N ASP A 130 -3.19 17.88 -3.20
CA ASP A 130 -2.94 19.30 -3.01
C ASP A 130 -2.64 19.92 -4.37
N LEU A 131 -3.70 20.35 -5.07
CA LEU A 131 -3.57 20.94 -6.39
C LEU A 131 -2.79 22.26 -6.38
N PRO A 132 -2.98 23.17 -5.41
CA PRO A 132 -2.18 24.39 -5.32
C PRO A 132 -0.67 24.13 -5.22
N ALA A 133 -0.26 23.10 -4.46
CA ALA A 133 1.16 22.80 -4.26
C ALA A 133 1.70 21.70 -5.20
N GLY A 134 0.84 21.05 -5.98
CA GLY A 134 1.19 20.02 -6.96
C GLY A 134 1.56 18.68 -6.33
N TRP A 135 0.87 18.27 -5.26
CA TRP A 135 1.16 17.01 -4.56
C TRP A 135 0.00 16.02 -4.62
N LEU A 136 0.36 14.74 -4.71
CA LEU A 136 -0.48 13.61 -4.33
C LEU A 136 0.17 12.93 -3.12
N VAL A 137 -0.60 12.74 -2.06
CA VAL A 137 -0.14 12.12 -0.82
C VAL A 137 -1.01 10.94 -0.50
N VAL A 138 -0.42 9.75 -0.35
CA VAL A 138 -1.12 8.49 -0.09
C VAL A 138 -0.80 8.01 1.33
N ASP A 139 -1.82 7.67 2.11
CA ASP A 139 -1.70 7.08 3.45
C ASP A 139 -1.37 5.58 3.38
N SER A 140 -0.19 5.25 2.88
CA SER A 140 0.32 3.88 2.84
C SER A 140 1.84 3.89 2.87
N ALA A 141 2.42 2.96 3.64
CA ALA A 141 3.85 2.61 3.57
C ALA A 141 4.10 1.37 2.69
N SER A 142 3.05 0.66 2.27
CA SER A 142 3.19 -0.55 1.45
C SER A 142 3.18 -0.20 -0.05
N PRO A 143 4.13 -0.72 -0.85
CA PRO A 143 4.13 -0.51 -2.30
C PRO A 143 2.82 -0.97 -2.96
N ARG A 144 2.26 -2.10 -2.50
CA ARG A 144 0.97 -2.62 -2.99
C ARG A 144 -0.18 -1.64 -2.74
N GLY A 145 -0.29 -1.08 -1.53
CA GLY A 145 -1.35 -0.13 -1.21
C GLY A 145 -1.20 1.20 -1.94
N VAL A 146 0.04 1.63 -2.18
CA VAL A 146 0.33 2.83 -2.98
C VAL A 146 -0.07 2.61 -4.44
N GLU A 147 0.36 1.50 -5.04
CA GLU A 147 0.05 1.17 -6.43
C GLU A 147 -1.45 1.00 -6.66
N GLU A 148 -2.16 0.36 -5.73
CA GLU A 148 -3.61 0.23 -5.85
C GLU A 148 -4.31 1.59 -5.80
N MET A 149 -3.89 2.49 -4.91
CA MET A 149 -4.44 3.84 -4.85
C MET A 149 -4.13 4.65 -6.12
N THR A 150 -2.87 4.71 -6.53
CA THR A 150 -2.45 5.49 -7.69
C THR A 150 -2.97 4.91 -9.01
N GLY A 151 -3.02 3.57 -9.12
CA GLY A 151 -3.63 2.85 -10.24
C GLY A 151 -5.12 3.13 -10.36
N THR A 152 -5.86 3.03 -9.26
CA THR A 152 -7.30 3.31 -9.27
C THR A 152 -7.58 4.79 -9.57
N LEU A 153 -6.77 5.71 -9.05
CA LEU A 153 -6.84 7.14 -9.44
C LEU A 153 -6.59 7.32 -10.93
N ARG A 154 -5.54 6.70 -11.49
CA ARG A 154 -5.19 6.83 -12.92
C ARG A 154 -6.32 6.35 -13.82
N GLU A 155 -6.88 5.19 -13.51
CA GLU A 155 -8.02 4.64 -14.23
C GLU A 155 -9.27 5.51 -14.11
N THR A 156 -9.50 6.12 -12.95
CA THR A 156 -10.66 7.01 -12.71
C THR A 156 -10.52 8.36 -13.41
N LEU A 157 -9.29 8.87 -13.49
CA LEU A 157 -8.97 10.15 -14.11
C LEU A 157 -8.69 10.02 -15.62
N GLY A 158 -8.50 8.80 -16.12
CA GLY A 158 -8.03 8.49 -17.48
C GLY A 158 -6.50 8.64 -17.61
N SER A 159 -5.94 9.73 -17.09
CA SER A 159 -4.50 9.94 -17.01
C SER A 159 -4.12 10.50 -15.63
N LEU A 160 -2.93 10.11 -15.16
CA LEU A 160 -2.35 10.62 -13.92
C LEU A 160 -0.83 10.61 -14.02
N SER A 161 -0.26 11.77 -14.35
CA SER A 161 1.17 12.01 -14.49
C SER A 161 1.77 12.34 -13.14
N ILE A 162 2.27 11.32 -12.43
CA ILE A 162 2.90 11.44 -11.10
C ILE A 162 4.31 10.87 -11.08
N ALA A 163 5.17 11.48 -10.27
CA ALA A 163 6.52 10.97 -10.00
C ALA A 163 6.89 11.14 -8.52
N PRO A 164 7.74 10.27 -7.95
CA PRO A 164 8.33 10.53 -6.64
C PRO A 164 9.07 11.88 -6.63
N PRO A 165 9.15 12.57 -5.49
CA PRO A 165 9.87 13.84 -5.40
C PRO A 165 11.36 13.65 -5.71
N SER A 166 11.85 14.44 -6.66
CA SER A 166 13.29 14.49 -6.97
C SER A 166 14.02 15.29 -5.89
N VAL A 167 15.06 14.67 -5.32
CA VAL A 167 15.91 15.28 -4.29
C VAL A 167 17.32 15.54 -4.86
N ARG A 168 17.94 16.65 -4.45
CA ARG A 168 19.29 17.03 -4.91
C ARG A 168 20.40 16.20 -4.26
N ARG A 169 20.14 15.68 -3.06
CA ARG A 169 21.05 14.85 -2.28
C ARG A 169 20.31 13.61 -1.81
N SER A 170 21.01 12.50 -1.74
CA SER A 170 20.45 11.24 -1.20
C SER A 170 19.98 11.47 0.25
N PRO A 171 18.73 11.10 0.59
CA PRO A 171 18.22 11.20 1.96
C PRO A 171 19.09 10.41 2.95
N ALA A 172 19.60 9.25 2.54
CA ALA A 172 20.50 8.44 3.37
C ALA A 172 21.76 9.25 3.75
N VAL A 173 22.43 9.88 2.76
CA VAL A 173 23.62 10.71 3.01
C VAL A 173 23.31 11.90 3.91
N VAL A 174 22.17 12.55 3.74
CA VAL A 174 21.77 13.70 4.56
C VAL A 174 21.47 13.26 6.00
N MET A 175 20.73 12.17 6.19
CA MET A 175 20.38 11.66 7.53
C MET A 175 21.61 11.09 8.26
N THR A 176 22.55 10.45 7.55
CA THR A 176 23.85 10.06 8.12
C THR A 176 24.63 11.28 8.61
N ALA A 177 24.64 12.38 7.85
CA ALA A 177 25.30 13.62 8.29
C ALA A 177 24.66 14.21 9.56
N TRP A 178 23.34 14.12 9.73
CA TRP A 178 22.66 14.57 10.96
C TRP A 178 23.12 13.80 12.19
N LEU A 179 23.34 12.48 12.05
CA LEU A 179 23.86 11.65 13.13
C LEU A 179 25.32 11.98 13.44
N LEU A 180 26.16 12.17 12.42
CA LEU A 180 27.57 12.56 12.60
C LEU A 180 27.73 13.94 13.27
N GLU A 181 26.89 14.91 12.89
CA GLU A 181 26.87 16.25 13.51
C GLU A 181 26.18 16.27 14.88
N GLY A 182 25.50 15.18 15.27
CA GLY A 182 24.71 15.10 16.50
C GLY A 182 23.51 16.04 16.55
N ARG A 183 23.06 16.56 15.40
CA ARG A 183 21.95 17.52 15.32
C ARG A 183 21.16 17.39 14.03
N ALA A 184 19.86 17.57 14.14
CA ALA A 184 18.95 17.70 13.00
C ALA A 184 18.82 19.18 12.58
N PRO A 185 18.47 19.47 11.31
CA PRO A 185 18.22 20.83 10.85
C PRO A 185 16.98 21.43 11.52
N VAL A 186 16.84 22.76 11.42
CA VAL A 186 15.70 23.51 11.97
C VAL A 186 14.37 22.89 11.53
N GLY A 187 13.46 22.68 12.48
CA GLY A 187 12.16 22.05 12.26
C GLY A 187 12.16 20.53 12.40
N PHE A 188 13.33 19.91 12.59
CA PHE A 188 13.48 18.48 12.85
C PHE A 188 14.19 18.25 14.18
N ALA A 189 13.96 17.07 14.76
CA ALA A 189 14.68 16.56 15.93
C ALA A 189 15.04 15.10 15.68
N LEU A 190 16.17 14.66 16.21
CA LEU A 190 16.52 13.24 16.20
C LEU A 190 15.58 12.51 17.16
N GLY A 191 15.05 11.37 16.70
CA GLY A 191 14.28 10.46 17.56
C GLY A 191 15.21 9.52 18.31
N ASP A 192 14.67 8.35 18.65
CA ASP A 192 15.34 7.30 19.43
C ASP A 192 15.54 6.00 18.63
N SER A 193 15.32 6.05 17.31
CA SER A 193 15.39 4.88 16.44
C SER A 193 16.03 5.19 15.10
N CYS A 194 16.86 4.26 14.62
CA CYS A 194 17.49 4.33 13.31
C CYS A 194 17.73 2.93 12.75
N GLU A 195 17.91 2.86 11.44
CA GLU A 195 18.39 1.66 10.75
C GLU A 195 19.65 2.05 9.97
N LEU A 196 20.78 1.48 10.36
CA LEU A 196 22.06 1.67 9.69
C LEU A 196 22.29 0.49 8.76
N ARG A 197 22.74 0.78 7.54
CA ARG A 197 23.04 -0.21 6.52
C ARG A 197 24.42 0.05 5.96
N GLU A 198 25.20 -1.00 5.85
CA GLU A 198 26.46 -0.97 5.12
C GLU A 198 26.21 -0.76 3.62
N GLY A 199 27.13 -0.08 2.93
CA GLY A 199 26.94 0.36 1.53
C GLY A 199 26.95 -0.77 0.48
N SER A 200 27.24 -2.01 0.87
CA SER A 200 27.23 -3.17 -0.02
C SER A 200 25.84 -3.79 -0.14
N GLU A 201 25.49 -4.40 -1.28
CA GLU A 201 24.16 -5.01 -1.49
C GLU A 201 23.85 -6.18 -0.55
N THR A 202 24.87 -6.83 0.00
CA THR A 202 24.78 -7.89 1.03
C THR A 202 25.21 -7.39 2.41
N GLY A 203 25.24 -6.08 2.60
CA GLY A 203 25.81 -5.43 3.77
C GLY A 203 25.03 -5.69 5.06
N SER A 204 25.74 -5.52 6.18
CA SER A 204 25.15 -5.67 7.51
C SER A 204 24.08 -4.61 7.77
N VAL A 205 23.04 -4.99 8.52
CA VAL A 205 21.96 -4.09 8.93
C VAL A 205 21.89 -4.04 10.46
N VAL A 206 22.05 -2.85 11.02
CA VAL A 206 21.91 -2.59 12.47
C VAL A 206 20.63 -1.79 12.69
N ARG A 207 19.77 -2.27 13.59
CA ARG A 207 18.52 -1.58 13.97
C ARG A 207 18.57 -1.19 15.43
N CYS A 208 18.52 0.11 15.69
CA CYS A 208 18.50 0.66 17.03
C CYS A 208 17.12 1.21 17.34
N ARG A 209 16.61 0.95 18.55
CA ARG A 209 15.32 1.46 19.04
C ARG A 209 15.43 1.80 20.52
N GLY A 210 14.84 2.92 20.94
CA GLY A 210 14.90 3.41 22.31
C GLY A 210 16.32 3.78 22.75
N GLN A 211 17.16 4.23 21.82
CA GLN A 211 18.56 4.58 22.06
C GLN A 211 18.79 6.07 21.81
N ASP A 212 19.74 6.65 22.53
CA ASP A 212 20.23 7.99 22.22
C ASP A 212 21.04 7.93 20.92
N LEU A 213 20.52 8.55 19.86
CA LEU A 213 21.16 8.56 18.56
C LEU A 213 22.43 9.42 18.49
N THR A 214 22.72 10.18 19.55
CA THR A 214 23.94 10.99 19.69
C THR A 214 25.02 10.30 20.53
N GLY A 215 24.74 9.10 21.06
CA GLY A 215 25.67 8.31 21.86
C GLY A 215 26.86 7.74 21.07
N ASP A 216 27.91 7.38 21.81
CA ASP A 216 29.16 6.86 21.24
C ASP A 216 28.95 5.52 20.51
N GLU A 217 27.95 4.73 20.89
CA GLU A 217 27.63 3.45 20.25
C GLU A 217 27.19 3.63 18.79
N ILE A 218 26.36 4.65 18.53
CA ILE A 218 25.90 4.96 17.17
C ILE A 218 27.06 5.53 16.36
N ARG A 219 27.91 6.37 16.97
CA ARG A 219 29.09 6.90 16.29
C ARG A 219 30.06 5.80 15.88
N ALA A 220 30.32 4.83 16.75
CA ALA A 220 31.16 3.68 16.44
C ALA A 220 30.64 2.87 15.23
N HIS A 221 29.32 2.72 15.10
CA HIS A 221 28.70 2.07 13.93
C HIS A 221 28.79 2.90 12.64
N LEU A 222 28.92 4.23 12.73
CA LEU A 222 29.07 5.11 11.57
C LEU A 222 30.50 5.22 11.06
N GLU A 223 31.48 4.99 11.94
CA GLU A 223 32.92 5.03 11.62
C GLU A 223 33.47 3.69 11.12
N ALA A 224 32.76 2.59 11.39
CA ALA A 224 33.08 1.22 10.95
C ALA A 224 32.75 0.99 9.47
#